data_AF-A0A7C4SMQ0-F1
#
_entry.id   AF-A0A7C4SMQ0-F1
#
_cell.length_a   1.000
_cell.length_b   1.000
_cell.length_c   1.000
_cell.angle_alpha   90.00
_cell.angle_beta   90.00
_cell.angle_gamma   90.00
#
_symmetry.space_group_name_H-M   'P 1'
#
loop_
_entity.id
_entity.type
_entity.pdbx_description
1 polymer ?
#
loop_
_entity_poly.entity_id
_entity_poly.type
_entity_poly.pdbx_seq_one_letter_code
_entity_poly.pdbx_strand_id
1 'polypeptide(L)'
;MVYTKEELRNDASKFIDYCKQCGFCTPACPVLKVSDFIETYGPRGRLLQTRGVVLDELKPRVELTKKIYCTLCGFCEVKCIAALKLTDLYLATRHYLRDSDLTPEEIKLISDNINKVSNPYGVDQAIKAMWMDYLPEKPRTSGKVLYWAGCTSSIRGPETSANAYQLISSLVGDGVGVLDSEPCCGWPLYLAGDLEGYKKQLTK
;
A
#
# COMPACT_ATOMS: atom_id res chain seq x y z
N MET A 1 -9.95 -1.44 7.01
CA MET A 1 -10.50 -1.70 8.37
C MET A 1 -9.70 -0.83 9.32
N VAL A 2 -10.33 -0.03 10.18
CA VAL A 2 -9.59 0.82 11.13
C VAL A 2 -9.51 0.05 12.44
N TYR A 3 -8.33 -0.46 12.76
CA TYR A 3 -8.07 -1.10 14.04
C TYR A 3 -7.92 -0.04 15.13
N THR A 4 -8.61 -0.23 16.26
CA THR A 4 -8.23 0.40 17.51
C THR A 4 -6.97 -0.25 18.08
N LYS A 5 -6.26 0.47 18.98
CA LYS A 5 -5.08 -0.09 19.66
C LYS A 5 -5.42 -1.37 20.45
N GLU A 6 -6.61 -1.43 21.04
CA GLU A 6 -7.07 -2.60 21.79
C GLU A 6 -7.38 -3.79 20.88
N GLU A 7 -8.08 -3.59 19.77
CA GLU A 7 -8.32 -4.64 18.78
C GLU A 7 -7.01 -5.21 18.23
N LEU A 8 -6.02 -4.35 17.95
CA LEU A 8 -4.71 -4.80 17.48
C LEU A 8 -3.98 -5.65 18.52
N ARG A 9 -4.03 -5.27 19.80
CA ARG A 9 -3.45 -6.05 20.91
C ARG A 9 -4.13 -7.41 21.06
N ASN A 10 -5.46 -7.43 20.98
CA ASN A 10 -6.25 -8.64 21.09
C ASN A 10 -5.95 -9.59 19.92
N ASP A 11 -5.97 -9.10 18.68
CA ASP A 11 -5.66 -9.92 17.50
C ASP A 11 -4.21 -10.40 17.49
N ALA A 12 -3.24 -9.57 17.88
CA ALA A 12 -1.84 -9.98 17.95
C ALA A 12 -1.62 -11.12 18.95
N SER A 13 -2.29 -11.08 20.10
CA SER A 13 -2.25 -12.15 21.11
C SER A 13 -2.93 -13.41 20.57
N LYS A 14 -4.17 -13.26 20.09
CA LYS A 14 -4.99 -14.32 19.52
C LYS A 14 -4.31 -15.06 18.37
N PHE A 15 -3.63 -14.34 17.48
CA PHE A 15 -2.96 -14.92 16.33
C PHE A 15 -1.73 -15.73 16.73
N ILE A 16 -1.04 -15.31 17.79
CA ILE A 16 0.05 -16.10 18.37
C ILE A 16 -0.48 -17.39 18.99
N ASP A 17 -1.59 -17.34 19.71
CA ASP A 17 -2.21 -18.52 20.34
C ASP A 17 -2.75 -19.53 19.30
N TYR A 18 -3.31 -19.04 18.18
CA TYR A 18 -3.81 -19.90 17.12
C TYR A 18 -2.73 -20.38 16.14
N CYS A 19 -1.56 -19.73 16.10
CA CYS A 19 -0.47 -20.13 15.24
C CYS A 19 -0.01 -21.56 15.59
N LYS A 20 -0.24 -22.50 14.67
CA LYS A 20 0.17 -23.91 14.85
C LYS A 20 1.67 -24.16 14.65
N GLN A 21 2.44 -23.11 14.35
CA GLN A 21 3.88 -23.17 14.07
C GLN A 21 4.30 -24.19 12.99
N CYS A 22 3.37 -24.63 12.13
CA CYS A 22 3.59 -25.68 11.12
C CYS A 22 4.58 -25.32 10.00
N GLY A 23 4.93 -24.04 9.84
CA GLY A 23 5.94 -23.58 8.88
C GLY A 23 5.47 -23.45 7.43
N PHE A 24 4.23 -23.77 7.07
CA PHE A 24 3.75 -23.67 5.67
C PHE A 24 3.81 -22.25 5.07
N CYS A 25 3.76 -21.22 5.92
CA CYS A 25 3.92 -19.84 5.49
C CYS A 25 5.35 -19.46 5.10
N THR A 26 6.35 -20.19 5.60
CA THR A 26 7.79 -19.90 5.40
C THR A 26 8.20 -20.04 3.92
N PRO A 27 8.04 -21.21 3.26
CA PRO A 27 8.40 -21.35 1.85
C PRO A 27 7.51 -20.53 0.91
N ALA A 28 6.32 -20.13 1.36
CA ALA A 28 5.39 -19.31 0.60
C ALA A 28 5.77 -17.81 0.58
N CYS A 29 6.64 -17.36 1.49
CA CYS A 29 7.01 -15.96 1.59
C CYS A 29 8.16 -15.61 0.63
N PRO A 30 7.93 -14.80 -0.42
CA PRO A 30 9.00 -14.43 -1.35
C PRO A 30 10.07 -13.57 -0.69
N VAL A 31 9.72 -12.80 0.35
CA VAL A 31 10.66 -11.93 1.07
C VAL A 31 11.74 -12.74 1.77
N LEU A 32 11.39 -13.89 2.38
CA LEU A 32 12.38 -14.75 3.03
C LEU A 32 13.44 -15.25 2.05
N LYS A 33 13.05 -15.57 0.82
CA LYS A 33 13.96 -16.07 -0.23
C LYS A 33 15.03 -15.05 -0.61
N VAL A 34 14.69 -13.76 -0.59
CA VAL A 34 15.62 -12.66 -0.94
C VAL A 34 16.30 -12.03 0.29
N SER A 35 15.98 -12.51 1.49
CA SER A 35 16.53 -12.03 2.76
C SER A 35 17.31 -13.13 3.50
N ASP A 36 17.94 -14.03 2.76
CA ASP A 36 18.73 -15.15 3.29
C ASP A 36 18.01 -15.98 4.37
N PHE A 37 16.69 -16.13 4.24
CA PHE A 37 15.82 -16.84 5.19
C PHE A 37 15.90 -16.33 6.64
N ILE A 38 16.32 -15.08 6.85
CA ILE A 38 16.30 -14.45 8.18
C ILE A 38 14.84 -14.38 8.67
N GLU A 39 14.51 -15.16 9.71
CA GLU A 39 13.13 -15.39 10.18
C GLU A 39 12.37 -14.08 10.50
N THR A 40 13.06 -13.03 10.95
CA THR A 40 12.44 -11.72 11.24
C THR A 40 11.85 -11.02 10.00
N TYR A 41 12.24 -11.43 8.78
CA TYR A 41 11.61 -11.01 7.52
C TYR A 41 10.51 -11.97 7.05
N GLY A 42 10.22 -13.02 7.82
CA GLY A 42 9.19 -14.00 7.53
C GLY A 42 7.83 -13.64 8.12
N PRO A 43 6.78 -14.40 7.78
CA PRO A 43 5.45 -14.21 8.34
C PRO A 43 5.45 -14.35 9.87
N ARG A 44 5.94 -15.46 10.43
CA ARG A 44 5.93 -15.66 11.89
C ARG A 44 6.82 -14.65 12.63
N GLY A 45 8.00 -14.36 12.09
CA GLY A 45 8.86 -13.32 12.66
C GLY A 45 8.17 -11.97 12.75
N ARG A 46 7.39 -11.56 11.73
CA ARG A 46 6.58 -10.33 11.78
C ARG A 46 5.43 -10.42 12.77
N LEU A 47 4.77 -11.57 12.89
CA LEU A 47 3.73 -11.80 13.89
C LEU A 47 4.28 -11.63 15.31
N LEU A 48 5.44 -12.22 15.61
CA LEU A 48 6.13 -12.07 16.90
C LEU A 48 6.56 -10.62 17.16
N GLN A 49 7.13 -9.95 16.15
CA GLN A 49 7.48 -8.52 16.25
C GLN A 49 6.26 -7.65 16.49
N THR A 50 5.16 -7.92 15.80
CA THR A 50 3.88 -7.22 15.97
C THR A 50 3.40 -7.36 17.40
N ARG A 51 3.26 -8.60 17.91
CA ARG A 51 2.87 -8.85 19.30
C ARG A 51 3.78 -8.12 20.27
N GLY A 52 5.10 -8.28 20.11
CA GLY A 52 6.06 -7.69 21.03
C GLY A 52 5.96 -6.15 21.06
N VAL A 53 5.77 -5.51 19.92
CA VAL A 53 5.63 -4.05 19.84
C VAL A 53 4.29 -3.57 20.39
N VAL A 54 3.17 -4.23 20.07
CA VAL A 54 1.84 -3.73 20.46
C VAL A 54 1.50 -4.02 21.92
N LEU A 55 2.06 -5.10 22.50
CA LEU A 55 1.94 -5.46 23.91
C LEU A 55 3.05 -4.85 24.80
N ASP A 56 3.86 -3.95 24.25
CA ASP A 56 4.96 -3.27 24.97
C ASP A 56 6.04 -4.23 25.53
N GLU A 57 6.16 -5.45 25.00
CA GLU A 57 7.19 -6.44 25.37
C GLU A 57 8.52 -6.20 24.67
N LEU A 58 8.48 -5.51 23.52
CA LEU A 58 9.64 -5.08 22.76
C LEU A 58 9.58 -3.56 22.58
N LYS A 59 10.67 -2.88 22.94
CA LYS A 59 10.82 -1.46 22.63
C LYS A 59 10.99 -1.31 21.11
N PRO A 60 10.06 -0.65 20.41
CA PRO A 60 10.18 -0.50 18.96
C PRO A 60 11.32 0.46 18.60
N ARG A 61 11.98 0.16 17.49
CA ARG A 61 12.98 1.00 16.83
C ARG A 61 12.78 0.90 15.33
N VAL A 62 13.13 1.94 14.58
CA VAL A 62 12.93 2.00 13.12
C VAL A 62 13.47 0.74 12.40
N GLU A 63 14.63 0.23 12.81
CA GLU A 63 15.21 -1.00 12.25
C GLU A 63 14.39 -2.28 12.48
N LEU A 64 13.64 -2.33 13.58
CA LEU A 64 12.70 -3.43 13.85
C LEU A 64 11.43 -3.23 13.01
N THR A 65 10.93 -2.00 12.95
CA THR A 65 9.64 -1.68 12.33
C THR A 65 9.69 -1.76 10.81
N LYS A 66 10.85 -1.47 10.18
CA LYS A 66 11.12 -1.71 8.76
C LYS A 66 10.67 -3.11 8.30
N LYS A 67 10.86 -4.13 9.13
CA LYS A 67 10.50 -5.51 8.78
C LYS A 67 9.00 -5.74 8.71
N ILE A 68 8.17 -4.95 9.38
CA ILE A 68 6.70 -5.01 9.31
C ILE A 68 6.17 -4.54 7.93
N TYR A 69 6.97 -3.75 7.19
CA TYR A 69 6.64 -3.28 5.84
C TYR A 69 6.85 -4.37 4.77
N CYS A 70 6.14 -5.49 4.92
CA CYS A 70 6.06 -6.55 3.90
C CYS A 70 5.27 -6.11 2.65
N THR A 71 5.30 -6.93 1.59
CA THR A 71 4.56 -6.62 0.36
C THR A 71 3.04 -6.85 0.44
N LEU A 72 2.53 -7.38 1.57
CA LEU A 72 1.12 -7.74 1.78
C LEU A 72 0.54 -8.64 0.67
N CYS A 73 1.35 -9.51 0.06
CA CYS A 73 0.91 -10.37 -1.05
C CYS A 73 -0.06 -11.50 -0.67
N GLY A 74 -0.31 -11.74 0.63
CA GLY A 74 -1.30 -12.71 1.09
C GLY A 74 -0.93 -14.20 0.98
N PHE A 75 0.18 -14.58 0.33
CA PHE A 75 0.53 -16.01 0.17
C PHE A 75 0.65 -16.79 1.49
N CYS A 76 1.12 -16.12 2.54
CA CYS A 76 1.20 -16.74 3.88
C CYS A 76 -0.17 -17.07 4.47
N GLU A 77 -1.21 -16.28 4.16
CA GLU A 77 -2.58 -16.55 4.61
C GLU A 77 -3.20 -17.70 3.83
N VAL A 78 -2.99 -17.74 2.50
CA VAL A 78 -3.46 -18.83 1.64
C VAL A 78 -2.93 -20.19 2.12
N LYS A 79 -1.69 -20.23 2.63
CA LYS A 79 -1.07 -21.45 3.17
C LYS A 79 -1.35 -21.67 4.67
N CYS A 80 -2.01 -20.73 5.35
CA CYS A 80 -2.25 -20.82 6.78
C CYS A 80 -3.41 -21.76 7.09
N ILE A 81 -3.12 -22.94 7.64
CA ILE A 81 -4.14 -23.90 8.09
C ILE A 81 -4.98 -23.39 9.28
N ALA A 82 -4.53 -22.33 9.95
CA ALA A 82 -5.26 -21.66 11.02
C ALA A 82 -6.04 -20.42 10.52
N ALA A 83 -6.01 -20.15 9.20
CA ALA A 83 -6.72 -19.04 8.56
C ALA A 83 -6.45 -17.64 9.17
N LEU A 84 -5.23 -17.41 9.68
CA LEU A 84 -4.82 -16.13 10.26
C LEU A 84 -4.73 -15.04 9.18
N LYS A 85 -5.36 -13.88 9.44
CA LYS A 85 -5.37 -12.70 8.57
C LYS A 85 -4.14 -11.81 8.77
N LEU A 86 -2.97 -12.38 8.51
CA LEU A 86 -1.67 -11.75 8.81
C LEU A 86 -1.47 -10.40 8.11
N THR A 87 -1.96 -10.24 6.89
CA THR A 87 -1.87 -8.98 6.12
C THR A 87 -2.66 -7.85 6.78
N ASP A 88 -3.87 -8.13 7.25
CA ASP A 88 -4.68 -7.17 8.01
C ASP A 88 -3.96 -6.76 9.30
N LEU A 89 -3.44 -7.74 10.04
CA LEU A 89 -2.67 -7.49 11.26
C LEU A 89 -1.42 -6.62 11.00
N TYR A 90 -0.64 -6.92 9.96
CA TYR A 90 0.56 -6.13 9.64
C TYR A 90 0.23 -4.73 9.16
N LEU A 91 -0.85 -4.56 8.42
CA LEU A 91 -1.31 -3.24 8.00
C LEU A 91 -1.78 -2.41 9.20
N ALA A 92 -2.57 -3.01 10.10
CA ALA A 92 -2.94 -2.40 11.38
C ALA A 92 -1.71 -2.01 12.21
N THR A 93 -0.69 -2.86 12.20
CA THR A 93 0.59 -2.56 12.87
C THR A 93 1.29 -1.36 12.24
N ARG A 94 1.24 -1.17 10.91
CA ARG A 94 1.80 0.04 10.28
C ARG A 94 1.07 1.31 10.71
N HIS A 95 -0.25 1.26 10.86
CA HIS A 95 -1.03 2.37 11.42
C HIS A 95 -0.55 2.71 12.84
N TYR A 96 -0.44 1.70 13.71
CA TYR A 96 0.10 1.89 15.06
C TYR A 96 1.51 2.51 15.08
N LEU A 97 2.38 2.05 14.16
CA LEU A 97 3.75 2.55 14.05
C LEU A 97 3.80 3.99 13.52
N ARG A 98 2.87 4.38 12.64
CA ARG A 98 2.73 5.76 12.15
C ARG A 98 2.35 6.71 13.29
N ASP A 99 1.36 6.34 14.09
CA ASP A 99 0.90 7.13 15.24
C ASP A 99 1.98 7.25 16.33
N SER A 100 2.94 6.33 16.32
CA SER A 100 4.06 6.29 17.27
C SER A 100 5.37 6.88 16.71
N ASP A 101 5.33 7.55 15.55
CA ASP A 101 6.50 8.12 14.83
C ASP A 101 7.64 7.11 14.55
N LEU A 102 7.27 5.88 14.21
CA LEU A 102 8.19 4.75 13.97
C LEU A 102 8.13 4.24 12.52
N THR A 103 7.51 5.00 11.62
CA THR A 103 7.52 4.76 10.17
C THR A 103 8.95 4.91 9.62
N PRO A 104 9.45 3.99 8.78
CA PRO A 104 10.73 4.17 8.10
C PRO A 104 10.77 5.44 7.25
N GLU A 105 11.91 6.11 7.20
CA GLU A 105 12.07 7.40 6.51
C GLU A 105 11.71 7.32 5.02
N GLU A 106 12.03 6.20 4.37
CA GLU A 106 11.69 5.97 2.96
C GLU A 106 10.18 5.94 2.73
N ILE A 107 9.42 5.45 3.71
CA ILE A 107 7.94 5.38 3.66
C ILE A 107 7.32 6.72 4.07
N LYS A 108 7.95 7.44 5.02
CA LYS A 108 7.57 8.83 5.36
C LYS A 108 7.68 9.72 4.13
N LEU A 109 8.78 9.62 3.37
CA LEU A 109 8.99 10.39 2.15
C LEU A 109 7.87 10.20 1.11
N ILE A 110 7.40 8.95 0.91
CA ILE A 110 6.28 8.68 0.00
C ILE A 110 5.02 9.40 0.48
N SER A 111 4.74 9.35 1.77
CA SER A 111 3.56 10.00 2.36
C SER A 111 3.64 11.52 2.22
N ASP A 112 4.82 12.09 2.49
CA ASP A 112 5.08 13.51 2.36
C ASP A 112 4.94 14.00 0.92
N ASN A 113 5.45 13.24 -0.05
CA ASN A 113 5.29 13.53 -1.47
C ASN A 113 3.81 13.59 -1.86
N ILE A 114 3.01 12.61 -1.44
CA ILE A 114 1.57 12.62 -1.76
C ILE A 114 0.87 13.81 -1.10
N ASN A 115 1.19 14.10 0.16
CA ASN A 115 0.58 15.21 0.87
C ASN A 115 0.95 16.58 0.27
N LYS A 116 2.17 16.73 -0.27
CA LYS A 116 2.67 17.98 -0.87
C LYS A 116 2.25 18.16 -2.33
N VAL A 117 2.46 17.14 -3.17
CA VAL A 117 2.33 17.24 -4.64
C VAL A 117 1.35 16.24 -5.24
N SER A 118 0.56 15.53 -4.44
CA SER A 118 -0.51 14.62 -4.91
C SER A 118 0.00 13.47 -5.82
N ASN A 119 1.24 13.03 -5.61
CA ASN A 119 1.79 11.80 -6.19
C ASN A 119 2.94 11.24 -5.33
N PRO A 120 3.20 9.92 -5.34
CA PRO A 120 4.24 9.29 -4.51
C PRO A 120 5.67 9.59 -4.96
N TYR A 121 5.87 10.07 -6.18
CA TYR A 121 7.19 10.24 -6.78
C TYR A 121 7.82 11.61 -6.48
N GLY A 122 7.07 12.54 -5.89
CA GLY A 122 7.57 13.86 -5.53
C GLY A 122 7.83 14.76 -6.74
N VAL A 123 7.21 14.46 -7.88
CA VAL A 123 7.35 15.25 -9.11
C VAL A 123 6.23 16.27 -9.24
N ASP A 124 6.40 17.26 -10.13
CA ASP A 124 5.36 18.24 -10.41
C ASP A 124 4.07 17.55 -10.90
N GLN A 125 2.93 18.02 -10.41
CA GLN A 125 1.63 17.41 -10.71
C GLN A 125 1.28 17.50 -12.20
N ALA A 126 1.77 18.51 -12.92
CA ALA A 126 1.56 18.64 -14.37
C ALA A 126 2.15 17.45 -15.15
N ILE A 127 3.18 16.78 -14.61
CA ILE A 127 3.76 15.57 -15.23
C ILE A 127 2.72 14.44 -15.31
N LYS A 128 1.69 14.41 -14.44
CA LYS A 128 0.61 13.43 -14.55
C LYS A 128 -0.23 13.56 -15.84
N ALA A 129 -0.17 14.70 -16.53
CA ALA A 129 -0.86 14.88 -17.81
C ALA A 129 0.00 14.44 -19.01
N MET A 130 1.29 14.14 -18.81
CA MET A 130 2.25 13.80 -19.87
C MET A 130 1.79 12.63 -20.75
N TRP A 131 1.05 11.67 -20.19
CA TRP A 131 0.53 10.55 -20.98
C TRP A 131 -0.43 10.99 -22.09
N MET A 132 -1.07 12.16 -21.98
CA MET A 132 -1.96 12.69 -23.01
C MET A 132 -1.20 13.12 -24.27
N ASP A 133 0.10 13.44 -24.16
CA ASP A 133 0.95 13.78 -25.30
C ASP A 133 1.24 12.57 -26.21
N TYR A 134 0.95 11.35 -25.72
CA TYR A 134 1.05 10.11 -26.47
C TYR A 134 -0.24 9.76 -27.22
N LEU A 135 -1.29 10.59 -27.10
CA LEU A 135 -2.54 10.41 -27.83
C LEU A 135 -2.49 11.16 -29.18
N PRO A 136 -3.12 10.61 -30.23
CA PRO A 136 -3.25 11.32 -31.50
C PRO A 136 -4.14 12.57 -31.38
N GLU A 137 -5.10 12.55 -30.44
CA GLU A 137 -6.01 13.65 -30.16
C GLU A 137 -6.13 13.86 -28.66
N LYS A 138 -6.31 15.13 -28.25
CA LYS A 138 -6.47 15.45 -26.83
C LYS A 138 -7.75 14.79 -26.28
N PRO A 139 -7.68 14.18 -25.09
CA PRO A 139 -8.84 13.53 -24.50
C PRO A 139 -9.88 14.57 -24.08
N ARG A 140 -11.15 14.17 -24.04
CA ARG A 140 -12.23 15.01 -23.55
C ARG A 140 -12.13 15.13 -22.03
N THR A 141 -12.58 16.25 -21.47
CA THR A 141 -12.66 16.44 -20.01
C THR A 141 -14.06 16.14 -19.46
N SER A 142 -14.95 15.60 -20.30
CA SER A 142 -16.31 15.21 -19.95
C SER A 142 -16.69 13.90 -20.64
N GLY A 143 -17.53 13.11 -19.98
CA GLY A 143 -17.96 11.80 -20.45
C GLY A 143 -18.83 11.08 -19.44
N LYS A 144 -19.43 9.96 -19.85
CA LYS A 144 -20.16 9.04 -18.96
C LYS A 144 -19.21 8.14 -18.18
N VAL A 145 -17.99 7.96 -18.69
CA VAL A 145 -16.93 7.15 -18.10
C VAL A 145 -15.75 8.07 -17.82
N LEU A 146 -15.23 8.04 -16.59
CA LEU A 146 -13.99 8.71 -16.23
C LEU A 146 -12.82 7.73 -16.37
N TYR A 147 -11.81 8.09 -17.14
CA TYR A 147 -10.54 7.39 -17.16
C TYR A 147 -9.59 8.00 -16.12
N TRP A 148 -9.32 7.25 -15.06
CA TRP A 148 -8.34 7.58 -14.02
C TRP A 148 -7.04 6.82 -14.32
N ALA A 149 -6.04 7.52 -14.86
CA ALA A 149 -4.77 6.94 -15.27
C ALA A 149 -3.93 6.48 -14.06
N GLY A 150 -4.02 7.18 -12.93
CA GLY A 150 -3.22 6.92 -11.75
C GLY A 150 -1.77 7.37 -11.90
N CYS A 151 -1.08 7.64 -10.79
CA CYS A 151 0.27 8.20 -10.81
C CYS A 151 1.32 7.27 -11.45
N THR A 152 1.27 5.96 -11.19
CA THR A 152 2.28 5.03 -11.71
C THR A 152 2.20 4.94 -13.22
N SER A 153 1.02 4.68 -13.77
CA SER A 153 0.85 4.55 -15.21
C SER A 153 1.01 5.90 -15.90
N SER A 154 0.54 7.02 -15.35
CA SER A 154 0.70 8.32 -16.02
C SER A 154 2.14 8.83 -16.03
N ILE A 155 2.90 8.64 -14.95
CA ILE A 155 4.25 9.22 -14.78
C ILE A 155 5.35 8.24 -15.23
N ARG A 156 5.20 6.93 -14.94
CA ARG A 156 6.27 5.92 -15.17
C ARG A 156 6.03 5.04 -16.39
N GLY A 157 4.82 5.00 -16.92
CA GLY A 157 4.49 4.27 -18.15
C GLY A 157 3.44 5.01 -18.98
N PRO A 158 3.68 6.28 -19.36
CA PRO A 158 2.70 7.14 -20.01
C PRO A 158 2.05 6.49 -21.26
N GLU A 159 2.83 5.73 -22.03
CA GLU A 159 2.35 4.95 -23.18
C GLU A 159 1.30 3.90 -22.79
N THR A 160 1.47 3.27 -21.62
CA THR A 160 0.48 2.31 -21.09
C THR A 160 -0.84 3.02 -20.80
N SER A 161 -0.78 4.22 -20.22
CA SER A 161 -1.98 5.02 -19.94
C SER A 161 -2.68 5.46 -21.22
N ALA A 162 -1.92 5.91 -22.22
CA ALA A 162 -2.45 6.34 -23.51
C ALA A 162 -3.11 5.18 -24.27
N ASN A 163 -2.45 4.02 -24.34
CA ASN A 163 -2.97 2.85 -25.03
C ASN A 163 -4.24 2.32 -24.35
N ALA A 164 -4.28 2.30 -23.02
CA ALA A 164 -5.49 1.92 -22.27
C ALA A 164 -6.64 2.89 -22.52
N TYR A 165 -6.39 4.21 -22.52
CA TYR A 165 -7.39 5.21 -22.85
C TYR A 165 -7.94 5.03 -24.28
N GLN A 166 -7.07 4.82 -25.27
CA GLN A 166 -7.49 4.59 -26.67
C GLN A 166 -8.34 3.33 -26.81
N LEU A 167 -7.96 2.24 -26.15
CA LEU A 167 -8.72 1.00 -26.15
C LEU A 167 -10.11 1.19 -25.53
N ILE A 168 -10.20 1.90 -24.40
CA ILE A 168 -11.50 2.17 -23.76
C ILE A 168 -12.34 3.11 -24.66
N SER A 169 -11.71 4.11 -25.26
CA SER A 169 -12.38 5.06 -26.16
C SER A 169 -12.89 4.39 -27.44
N SER A 170 -12.20 3.38 -27.98
CA SER A 170 -12.68 2.64 -29.15
C SER A 170 -13.91 1.77 -28.85
N LEU A 171 -14.10 1.37 -27.59
CA LEU A 171 -15.25 0.59 -27.13
C LEU A 171 -16.44 1.47 -26.73
N VAL A 172 -16.18 2.63 -26.12
CA VAL A 172 -17.19 3.53 -25.54
C VAL A 172 -17.53 4.71 -26.46
N GLY A 173 -16.70 4.96 -27.48
CA GLY A 173 -16.77 6.14 -28.33
C GLY A 173 -16.42 7.42 -27.56
N ASP A 174 -17.09 8.51 -27.91
CA ASP A 174 -16.92 9.85 -27.31
C ASP A 174 -17.38 9.97 -25.84
N GLY A 175 -17.71 8.86 -25.18
CA GLY A 175 -18.23 8.82 -23.82
C GLY A 175 -17.18 8.81 -22.70
N VAL A 176 -15.88 8.85 -23.03
CA VAL A 176 -14.78 8.80 -22.05
C VAL A 176 -14.21 10.19 -21.81
N GLY A 177 -14.15 10.60 -20.54
CA GLY A 177 -13.52 11.84 -20.09
C GLY A 177 -12.32 11.59 -19.17
N VAL A 178 -11.49 12.62 -18.99
CA VAL A 178 -10.40 12.68 -18.01
C VAL A 178 -10.56 13.90 -17.10
N LEU A 179 -9.84 13.92 -15.98
CA LEU A 179 -9.76 15.10 -15.12
C LEU A 179 -8.67 16.06 -15.60
N ASP A 180 -8.90 17.36 -15.50
CA ASP A 180 -7.88 18.39 -15.76
C ASP A 180 -6.68 18.26 -14.81
N SER A 181 -6.96 17.89 -13.55
CA SER A 181 -5.94 17.59 -12.55
C SER A 181 -6.36 16.37 -11.74
N GLU A 182 -5.92 15.19 -12.17
CA GLU A 182 -6.18 13.94 -11.45
C GLU A 182 -5.38 13.92 -10.14
N PRO A 183 -5.98 13.80 -8.94
CA PRO A 183 -5.22 13.71 -7.69
C PRO A 183 -4.63 12.30 -7.48
N CYS A 184 -3.86 12.09 -6.42
CA CYS A 184 -3.50 10.72 -5.98
C CYS A 184 -4.74 9.99 -5.48
N CYS A 185 -4.88 8.70 -5.78
CA CYS A 185 -5.93 7.85 -5.20
C CYS A 185 -5.70 7.55 -3.70
N GLY A 186 -4.56 7.96 -3.14
CA GLY A 186 -4.23 7.81 -1.73
C GLY A 186 -3.80 6.40 -1.29
N TRP A 187 -3.91 5.38 -2.16
CA TRP A 187 -3.57 4.00 -1.81
C TRP A 187 -2.19 3.81 -1.15
N PRO A 188 -1.10 4.47 -1.61
CA PRO A 188 0.19 4.35 -0.93
C PRO A 188 0.21 4.90 0.49
N LEU A 189 -0.63 5.90 0.83
CA LEU A 189 -0.78 6.41 2.20
C LEU A 189 -1.39 5.33 3.10
N TYR A 190 -2.44 4.67 2.62
CA TYR A 190 -3.05 3.55 3.34
C TYR A 190 -2.03 2.44 3.61
N LEU A 191 -1.26 2.03 2.59
CA LEU A 191 -0.21 1.01 2.74
C LEU A 191 0.96 1.45 3.64
N ALA A 192 1.25 2.75 3.69
CA ALA A 192 2.25 3.35 4.57
C ALA A 192 1.81 3.39 6.05
N GLY A 193 0.53 3.16 6.32
CA GLY A 193 -0.04 3.33 7.66
C GLY A 193 -0.57 4.74 7.92
N ASP A 194 -0.51 5.67 6.96
CA ASP A 194 -1.01 7.04 7.09
C ASP A 194 -2.51 7.12 6.76
N LEU A 195 -3.34 6.65 7.71
CA LEU A 195 -4.79 6.59 7.52
C LEU A 195 -5.42 7.98 7.43
N GLU A 196 -4.94 8.94 8.23
CA GLU A 196 -5.44 10.31 8.23
C GLU A 196 -5.07 11.03 6.92
N GLY A 197 -3.83 10.87 6.45
CA GLY A 197 -3.42 11.32 5.13
C GLY A 197 -4.28 10.70 4.03
N TYR A 198 -4.54 9.38 4.11
CA TYR A 198 -5.38 8.68 3.14
C TYR A 198 -6.81 9.27 3.07
N LYS A 199 -7.48 9.44 4.22
CA LYS A 199 -8.83 10.04 4.29
C LYS A 199 -8.84 11.46 3.73
N LYS A 200 -7.86 12.28 4.09
CA LYS A 200 -7.72 13.64 3.56
C LYS A 200 -7.55 13.63 2.05
N GLN A 201 -6.79 12.67 1.51
CA GLN A 201 -6.57 12.57 0.07
C GLN A 201 -7.84 12.15 -0.70
N LEU A 202 -8.70 11.31 -0.12
CA LEU A 202 -9.97 10.88 -0.74
C LEU A 202 -11.03 11.99 -0.86
N THR A 203 -10.84 13.10 -0.16
CA THR A 203 -11.81 14.22 -0.14
C THR A 203 -11.34 15.44 -0.95
N LYS A 204 -10.20 15.32 -1.64
CA LYS A 204 -9.72 16.29 -2.63
C LYS A 204 -10.29 15.97 -4.00
#